data_AF-A0A382H4L5-F1
#
_entry.id   AF-A0A382H4L5-F1
#
_cell.length_a   1.000
_cell.length_b   1.000
_cell.length_c   1.000
_cell.angle_alpha   90.00
_cell.angle_beta   90.00
_cell.angle_gamma   90.00
#
_symmetry.space_group_name_H-M   'P 1'
#
loop_
_entity.id
_entity.type
_entity.pdbx_description
1 polymer ?
#
loop_
_entity_poly.entity_id
_entity_poly.type
_entity_poly.pdbx_seq_one_letter_code
_entity_poly.pdbx_strand_id
1 'polypeptide(L)'
;MVVSQGAFAVMIFTDRYFMSLISPTHMAASLGGGVASFFCMSLFIGILSYANALVAQYYGKKELEKCTRVVTQGLVLCLGFVPMLLIIGYFVGSLFSMMGHTAELEVLERKYFYILIFGSGIGLIKTC
;
A
#
# COMPACT_ATOMS: atom_id res chain seq x y z
N MET A 1 11.83 -9.70 -10.38
CA MET A 1 11.00 -9.67 -9.15
C MET A 1 11.76 -10.06 -7.88
N VAL A 2 12.65 -11.07 -7.89
CA VAL A 2 13.32 -11.58 -6.67
C VAL A 2 14.09 -10.50 -5.89
N VAL A 3 14.98 -9.75 -6.53
CA VAL A 3 15.80 -8.73 -5.85
C VAL A 3 14.94 -7.60 -5.27
N SER A 4 13.96 -7.11 -6.02
CA SER A 4 13.06 -6.04 -5.55
C SER A 4 12.20 -6.49 -4.37
N GLN A 5 11.70 -7.72 -4.37
CA GLN A 5 10.95 -8.27 -3.24
C GLN A 5 11.85 -8.55 -2.03
N GLY A 6 13.10 -8.96 -2.26
CA GLY A 6 14.10 -9.06 -1.19
C GLY A 6 14.38 -7.71 -0.52
N ALA A 7 14.57 -6.66 -1.31
CA ALA A 7 14.76 -5.30 -0.79
C ALA A 7 13.52 -4.81 -0.01
N PHE A 8 12.31 -5.11 -0.50
CA PHE A 8 11.08 -4.82 0.22
C PHE A 8 10.99 -5.58 1.55
N ALA A 9 11.36 -6.86 1.57
CA ALA A 9 11.38 -7.66 2.79
C ALA A 9 12.39 -7.12 3.83
N VAL A 10 13.58 -6.70 3.39
CA VAL A 10 14.59 -6.06 4.26
C VAL A 10 14.05 -4.75 4.82
N MET A 11 13.39 -3.92 4.01
CA MET A 11 12.77 -2.68 4.47
C MET A 11 11.75 -2.93 5.59
N ILE A 12 10.83 -3.90 5.40
CA ILE A 12 9.84 -4.26 6.42
C ILE A 12 10.52 -4.83 7.66
N PHE A 13 11.53 -5.68 7.50
CA PHE A 13 12.29 -6.21 8.64
C PHE A 13 12.94 -5.10 9.47
N THR A 14 13.59 -4.13 8.81
CA THR A 14 14.21 -3.00 9.50
C THR A 14 13.17 -2.15 10.24
N ASP A 15 12.02 -1.87 9.63
CA ASP A 15 10.88 -1.19 10.29
C ASP A 15 10.44 -1.95 11.56
N ARG A 16 10.23 -3.28 11.45
CA ARG A 16 9.83 -4.12 12.59
C ARG A 16 10.89 -4.19 13.67
N TYR A 17 12.17 -4.22 13.31
CA TYR A 17 13.28 -4.22 14.25
C TYR A 17 13.33 -2.91 15.07
N PHE A 18 13.15 -1.75 14.44
CA PHE A 18 13.09 -0.49 15.20
C PHE A 18 11.84 -0.40 16.09
N MET A 19 10.69 -0.88 15.63
CA MET A 19 9.48 -0.91 16.46
C MET A 19 9.62 -1.82 17.69
N SER A 20 10.32 -2.96 17.57
CA SER A 20 10.54 -3.88 18.69
C SER A 20 11.44 -3.30 19.79
N LEU A 21 12.32 -2.36 19.45
CA LEU A 21 13.18 -1.65 20.41
C LEU A 21 12.42 -0.59 21.22
N ILE A 22 11.25 -0.12 20.74
CA ILE A 22 10.47 0.92 21.40
C ILE A 22 9.54 0.30 22.45
N SER A 23 8.63 -0.57 22.02
CA SER A 23 7.68 -1.23 22.92
C SER A 23 6.89 -2.33 22.19
N PRO A 24 6.52 -3.42 22.89
CA PRO A 24 5.61 -4.44 22.34
C PRO A 24 4.28 -3.87 21.83
N THR A 25 3.77 -2.79 22.42
CA THR A 25 2.52 -2.14 21.98
C THR A 25 2.66 -1.47 20.63
N HIS A 26 3.81 -0.83 20.36
CA HIS A 26 4.12 -0.21 19.07
C HIS A 26 4.31 -1.27 17.99
N MET A 27 4.96 -2.38 18.34
CA MET A 27 5.10 -3.52 17.45
C MET A 27 3.74 -4.14 17.09
N ALA A 28 2.86 -4.38 18.08
CA ALA A 28 1.51 -4.87 17.84
C ALA A 28 0.70 -3.92 16.96
N ALA A 29 0.76 -2.61 17.24
CA ALA A 29 0.06 -1.60 16.48
C ALA A 29 0.46 -1.55 14.99
N SER A 30 1.76 -1.73 14.73
CA SER A 30 2.29 -1.78 13.37
C SER A 30 1.77 -2.97 12.56
N LEU A 31 1.38 -4.07 13.22
CA LEU A 31 0.81 -5.24 12.58
C LEU A 31 -0.64 -4.98 12.17
N GLY A 32 -1.48 -4.54 13.12
CA GLY A 32 -2.89 -4.25 12.88
C GLY A 32 -3.09 -3.14 11.84
N GLY A 33 -2.45 -1.99 12.06
CA GLY A 33 -2.51 -0.86 11.12
C GLY A 33 -1.89 -1.19 9.76
N GLY A 34 -0.81 -1.97 9.74
CA GLY A 34 -0.15 -2.41 8.52
C GLY A 34 -1.04 -3.30 7.65
N VAL A 35 -1.61 -4.36 8.24
CA VAL A 35 -2.50 -5.30 7.52
C VAL A 35 -3.75 -4.58 7.00
N ALA A 36 -4.38 -3.73 7.81
CA ALA A 36 -5.54 -2.96 7.38
C ALA A 36 -5.22 -2.04 6.19
N SER A 37 -4.06 -1.37 6.22
CA SER A 37 -3.64 -0.51 5.11
C SER A 37 -3.39 -1.32 3.82
N PHE A 38 -2.72 -2.47 3.93
CA PHE A 38 -2.47 -3.36 2.80
C PHE A 38 -3.76 -3.90 2.19
N PHE A 39 -4.72 -4.29 3.04
CA PHE A 39 -6.04 -4.73 2.60
C PHE A 39 -6.74 -3.63 1.78
N CYS A 40 -6.75 -2.38 2.27
CA CYS A 40 -7.34 -1.25 1.54
C CYS A 40 -6.65 -1.01 0.17
N MET A 41 -5.33 -1.14 0.11
CA MET A 41 -4.56 -0.94 -1.12
C MET A 41 -4.69 -2.10 -2.11
N SER A 42 -4.97 -3.32 -1.64
CA SER A 42 -4.87 -4.56 -2.44
C SER A 42 -5.68 -4.53 -3.74
N LEU A 43 -6.90 -4.01 -3.71
CA LEU A 43 -7.77 -3.89 -4.88
C LEU A 43 -7.13 -2.98 -5.95
N PHE A 44 -6.67 -1.80 -5.53
CA PHE A 44 -6.06 -0.81 -6.42
C PHE A 44 -4.73 -1.33 -6.99
N ILE A 45 -3.91 -1.96 -6.15
CA ILE A 45 -2.67 -2.62 -6.60
C ILE A 45 -2.99 -3.71 -7.63
N GLY A 46 -4.02 -4.54 -7.38
CA GLY A 46 -4.45 -5.59 -8.30
C GLY A 46 -4.83 -5.02 -9.67
N ILE A 47 -5.65 -3.97 -9.71
CA ILE A 47 -6.07 -3.32 -10.96
C ILE A 47 -4.85 -2.73 -11.69
N LEU A 48 -4.01 -1.96 -10.99
CA LEU A 48 -2.83 -1.33 -11.60
C LEU A 48 -1.80 -2.36 -12.07
N SER A 49 -1.70 -3.53 -11.42
CA SER A 49 -0.76 -4.58 -11.80
C SER A 49 -1.01 -5.15 -13.20
N TYR A 50 -2.24 -5.02 -13.75
CA TYR A 50 -2.53 -5.39 -15.13
C TYR A 50 -1.74 -4.59 -16.15
N ALA A 51 -1.30 -3.37 -15.80
CA ALA A 51 -0.41 -2.57 -16.65
C ALA A 51 0.86 -3.35 -17.01
N ASN A 52 1.47 -4.04 -16.04
CA ASN A 52 2.67 -4.86 -16.27
C ASN A 52 2.42 -6.00 -17.28
N ALA A 53 1.27 -6.68 -17.16
CA ALA A 53 0.90 -7.76 -18.07
C ALA A 53 0.65 -7.25 -19.50
N LEU A 54 -0.02 -6.10 -19.65
CA LEU A 54 -0.28 -5.48 -20.94
C LEU A 54 0.99 -4.93 -21.59
N VAL A 55 1.85 -4.24 -20.81
CA VAL A 55 3.16 -3.75 -21.29
C VAL A 55 4.02 -4.91 -21.76
N ALA A 56 4.11 -6.01 -21.00
CA ALA A 56 4.86 -7.19 -21.42
C ALA A 56 4.35 -7.78 -22.74
N GLN A 57 3.03 -7.86 -22.92
CA GLN A 57 2.43 -8.34 -24.17
C GLN A 57 2.71 -7.41 -25.36
N TYR A 58 2.55 -6.09 -25.20
CA TYR A 58 2.82 -5.14 -26.28
C TYR A 58 4.31 -5.07 -26.62
N TYR A 59 5.17 -5.15 -25.61
CA TYR A 59 6.62 -5.21 -25.80
C TYR A 59 7.02 -6.46 -26.60
N GLY A 60 6.46 -7.63 -26.27
CA GLY A 60 6.69 -8.87 -27.03
C GLY A 60 6.23 -8.79 -28.49
N LYS A 61 5.19 -7.99 -28.79
CA LYS A 61 4.70 -7.72 -30.15
C LYS A 61 5.44 -6.59 -30.87
N LYS A 62 6.45 -5.97 -30.26
CA LYS A 62 7.18 -4.78 -30.76
C LYS A 62 6.31 -3.54 -30.94
N GLU A 63 5.15 -3.47 -30.30
CA GLU A 63 4.25 -2.30 -30.34
C GLU A 63 4.60 -1.30 -29.23
N LEU A 64 5.82 -0.74 -29.28
CA LEU A 64 6.40 0.04 -28.18
C LEU A 64 5.59 1.28 -27.80
N GLU A 65 4.89 1.91 -28.75
CA GLU A 65 4.02 3.06 -28.50
C GLU A 65 2.88 2.72 -27.52
N LYS A 66 2.37 1.49 -27.58
CA LYS A 66 1.29 1.05 -26.67
C LYS A 66 1.80 0.81 -25.26
N CYS A 67 3.08 0.46 -25.07
CA CYS A 67 3.68 0.30 -23.75
C CYS A 67 3.59 1.60 -22.94
N THR A 68 4.06 2.71 -23.51
CA THR A 68 4.01 4.03 -22.86
C THR A 68 2.56 4.49 -22.65
N ARG A 69 1.65 4.15 -23.57
CA ARG A 69 0.22 4.47 -23.44
C ARG A 69 -0.43 3.75 -22.26
N VAL A 70 -0.11 2.47 -22.02
CA VAL A 70 -0.62 1.72 -20.87
C VAL A 70 -0.11 2.33 -19.56
N VAL A 71 1.18 2.65 -19.47
CA VAL A 71 1.76 3.25 -18.26
C VAL A 71 1.12 4.61 -17.96
N THR A 72 0.97 5.47 -18.98
CA THR A 72 0.32 6.78 -18.79
C THR A 72 -1.14 6.66 -18.39
N GLN A 73 -1.89 5.68 -18.92
CA GLN A 73 -3.25 5.39 -18.48
C GLN A 73 -3.30 4.91 -17.02
N GLY A 74 -2.36 4.06 -16.60
CA GLY A 74 -2.21 3.66 -15.20
C GLY A 74 -1.97 4.86 -14.27
N LEU A 75 -1.07 5.77 -14.65
CA LEU A 75 -0.82 7.01 -13.91
C LEU A 75 -2.05 7.92 -13.84
N VAL A 76 -2.84 8.01 -14.91
CA VAL A 76 -4.11 8.75 -14.91
C VAL A 76 -5.12 8.10 -13.97
N LEU A 77 -5.21 6.76 -13.93
CA LEU A 77 -6.07 6.06 -12.96
C LEU A 77 -5.66 6.34 -11.51
N CYS A 78 -4.35 6.44 -11.23
CA CYS A 78 -3.86 6.81 -9.90
C CYS A 78 -4.42 8.16 -9.42
N LEU A 79 -4.65 9.13 -10.30
CA LEU A 79 -5.25 10.42 -9.92
C LEU A 79 -6.66 10.26 -9.32
N GLY A 80 -7.42 9.24 -9.73
CA GLY A 80 -8.71 8.90 -9.15
C GLY A 80 -8.62 7.92 -7.98
N PHE A 81 -7.72 6.94 -8.05
CA PHE A 81 -7.60 5.90 -7.04
C PHE A 81 -7.01 6.42 -5.73
N VAL A 82 -6.06 7.34 -5.77
CA VAL A 82 -5.48 7.93 -4.55
C VAL A 82 -6.54 8.64 -3.70
N PRO A 83 -7.31 9.63 -4.19
CA PRO A 83 -8.33 10.27 -3.38
C PRO A 83 -9.42 9.30 -2.93
N MET A 84 -9.83 8.35 -3.78
CA MET A 84 -10.78 7.30 -3.41
C MET A 84 -10.25 6.45 -2.24
N LEU A 85 -8.98 6.04 -2.28
CA LEU A 85 -8.33 5.28 -1.22
C LEU A 85 -8.19 6.10 0.06
N LEU A 86 -7.89 7.40 -0.02
CA LEU A 86 -7.83 8.28 1.17
C LEU A 86 -9.20 8.39 1.85
N ILE A 87 -10.28 8.53 1.06
CA ILE A 87 -11.65 8.57 1.58
C ILE A 87 -12.00 7.24 2.26
N ILE A 88 -11.76 6.10 1.60
CA ILE A 88 -12.00 4.77 2.18
C ILE A 88 -11.18 4.60 3.45
N GLY A 89 -9.90 4.97 3.41
CA GLY A 89 -9.00 4.88 4.55
C GLY A 89 -9.49 5.69 5.74
N TYR A 90 -9.97 6.93 5.53
CA TYR A 90 -10.56 7.73 6.61
C TYR A 90 -11.68 6.98 7.35
N PHE A 91 -12.60 6.34 6.61
CA PHE A 91 -13.66 5.55 7.23
C PHE A 91 -13.15 4.27 7.91
N VAL A 92 -12.20 3.56 7.29
CA VAL A 92 -11.62 2.34 7.89
C VAL A 92 -10.88 2.66 9.20
N GLY A 93 -10.25 3.83 9.30
CA GLY A 93 -9.60 4.28 10.54
C GLY A 93 -10.56 4.40 11.73
N SER A 94 -11.85 4.61 11.49
CA SER A 94 -12.87 4.62 12.55
C SER A 94 -13.24 3.21 13.05
N LEU A 95 -13.05 2.17 12.23
CA LEU A 95 -13.38 0.78 12.58
C LEU A 95 -12.49 0.21 13.69
N PHE A 96 -11.28 0.75 13.90
CA PHE A 96 -10.40 0.33 15.00
C PHE A 96 -11.06 0.45 16.38
N SER A 97 -11.93 1.45 16.58
CA SER A 97 -12.68 1.62 17.83
C SER A 97 -13.66 0.48 18.13
N MET A 98 -14.04 -0.30 17.11
CA MET A 98 -14.98 -1.42 17.24
C MET A 98 -14.28 -2.75 17.49
N MET A 99 -12.93 -2.80 17.45
CA MET A 99 -12.16 -4.05 17.59
C MET A 99 -11.99 -4.49 19.05
N GLY A 100 -12.40 -3.68 20.02
CA GLY A 100 -12.28 -4.02 21.45
C GLY A 100 -10.84 -4.01 21.97
N HIS A 101 -9.92 -3.34 21.28
CA HIS A 101 -8.54 -3.16 21.72
C HIS A 101 -8.45 -2.19 22.90
N THR A 102 -7.32 -2.22 23.61
CA THR A 102 -7.06 -1.20 24.64
C THR A 102 -6.95 0.18 24.00
N ALA A 103 -7.35 1.23 24.72
CA ALA A 103 -7.37 2.60 24.20
C ALA A 103 -5.98 3.04 23.70
N GLU A 104 -4.90 2.61 24.36
CA GLU A 104 -3.53 2.90 23.93
C GLU A 104 -3.20 2.23 22.59
N LEU A 105 -3.57 0.96 22.41
CA LEU A 105 -3.30 0.20 21.19
C LEU A 105 -4.11 0.76 20.01
N GLU A 106 -5.39 1.05 20.21
CA GLU A 106 -6.28 1.61 19.18
C GLU A 106 -5.73 2.94 18.63
N VAL A 107 -5.30 3.85 19.51
CA VAL A 107 -4.74 5.14 19.11
C VAL A 107 -3.49 4.95 18.25
N LEU A 108 -2.67 3.96 18.60
CA LEU A 108 -1.40 3.70 17.94
C LEU A 108 -1.59 3.00 16.59
N GLU A 109 -2.49 2.02 16.51
CA GLU A 109 -2.89 1.33 15.27
C GLU A 109 -3.48 2.30 14.26
N ARG A 110 -4.42 3.14 14.71
CA ARG A 110 -5.05 4.14 13.85
C ARG A 110 -4.04 5.15 13.33
N LYS A 111 -3.10 5.61 14.17
CA LYS A 111 -2.01 6.50 13.74
C LYS A 111 -1.14 5.82 12.68
N TYR A 112 -0.69 4.60 12.94
CA TYR A 112 0.15 3.84 12.01
C TYR A 112 -0.57 3.63 10.66
N PHE A 113 -1.83 3.23 10.71
CA PHE A 113 -2.68 3.06 9.54
C PHE A 113 -2.82 4.35 8.72
N TYR A 114 -3.13 5.49 9.34
CA TYR A 114 -3.26 6.76 8.61
C TYR A 114 -1.97 7.22 7.96
N ILE A 115 -0.82 7.01 8.61
CA ILE A 115 0.49 7.31 8.02
C ILE A 115 0.69 6.50 6.73
N LEU A 116 0.37 5.20 6.75
CA LEU A 116 0.50 4.34 5.58
C LEU A 116 -0.51 4.69 4.48
N ILE A 117 -1.76 4.97 4.83
CA ILE A 117 -2.78 5.39 3.86
C ILE A 117 -2.39 6.72 3.22
N PHE A 118 -1.86 7.68 3.96
CA PHE A 118 -1.40 8.93 3.39
C PHE A 118 -0.23 8.72 2.42
N GLY A 119 0.72 7.84 2.75
CA GLY A 119 1.83 7.47 1.87
C GLY A 119 1.46 6.56 0.70
N SER A 120 0.26 5.98 0.69
CA SER A 120 -0.16 4.96 -0.28
C SER A 120 -0.13 5.42 -1.74
N GLY A 121 -0.27 6.73 -1.99
CA GLY A 121 -0.23 7.28 -3.35
C GLY A 121 1.08 7.00 -4.08
N ILE A 122 2.21 7.05 -3.37
CA ILE A 122 3.52 6.68 -3.93
C ILE A 122 3.54 5.18 -4.28
N GLY A 123 2.97 4.34 -3.40
CA GLY A 123 2.87 2.90 -3.62
C GLY A 123 2.04 2.53 -4.85
N LEU A 124 0.90 3.21 -5.06
CA LEU A 124 0.05 2.99 -6.23
C LEU A 124 0.74 3.42 -7.52
N ILE A 125 1.40 4.58 -7.53
CA ILE A 125 2.17 5.05 -8.70
C ILE A 125 3.28 4.04 -9.05
N LYS A 126 3.98 3.49 -8.05
CA LYS A 126 5.04 2.47 -8.21
C LYS A 126 4.53 1.12 -8.73
N THR A 127 3.22 0.92 -8.83
CA THR A 127 2.61 -0.33 -9.30
C THR A 127 2.44 -0.34 -10.83
N CYS A 128 2.32 0.84 -11.43
CA CYS A 128 2.29 1.03 -12.89
C CYS A 128 3.68 0.80 -13.50
#